data_AF-A0A0S7WKT4-F1
#
_entry.id   AF-A0A0S7WKT4-F1
#
_cell.length_a   1.000
_cell.length_b   1.000
_cell.length_c   1.000
_cell.angle_alpha   90.00
_cell.angle_beta   90.00
_cell.angle_gamma   90.00
#
_symmetry.space_group_name_H-M   'P 1'
#
loop_
_entity.id
_entity.type
_entity.pdbx_description
1 polymer ?
#
loop_
_entity_poly.entity_id
_entity_poly.type
_entity_poly.pdbx_seq_one_letter_code
_entity_poly.pdbx_strand_id
1 'polypeptide(L)'
;MREKTRAADIREAEKLRLSLTDMAFEGGAIARYDGQVVFAAYGIPGEEAVVEIERRSKDYLMGRVVEVLSPSPHRVEAPCPYYGSCGGCQWQHIDYPFQVELKARIVGEQLRRIGKFEEPPVAATVTAEERWHYRNHARFSTDRQGQLGFVSLLRRRFVRIDHCRIMHPWINGVLERLQGKCAGLHQVAIRYGVRTEQALIHPSLKEIDDSIPSGQTSYEEELLGKRFRISGASFFQVNIRQAEVLIEVVREKLALAQDQLLLDAYAGVGTFAVLLAPYVKRVIAIEESPAAVADAVINQAGIKNIVFYQGKVEQILPELRQRPQVAILDPPRIGCHPDAIVAVLKRPPARLVYVSCDPATLARDLRALCQGGYRLQEVQPVDMFPQTFHIECVATLVRPQP
;
A
#
# COMPACT_ATOMS: atom_id res chain seq x y z
N MET A 1 -10.26 48.57 19.71
CA MET A 1 -9.10 48.30 20.59
C MET A 1 -9.54 47.35 21.69
N ARG A 2 -9.34 46.04 21.49
CA ARG A 2 -9.44 45.00 22.53
C ARG A 2 -8.32 44.02 22.22
N GLU A 3 -7.28 44.07 23.03
CA GLU A 3 -6.07 43.28 22.91
C GLU A 3 -6.40 41.78 22.97
N LYS A 4 -5.92 41.05 21.96
CA LYS A 4 -5.85 39.59 21.99
C LYS A 4 -4.63 39.19 22.81
N THR A 5 -4.81 39.00 24.10
CA THR A 5 -3.85 38.22 24.89
C THR A 5 -4.12 36.75 24.62
N ARG A 6 -3.28 36.12 23.80
CA ARG A 6 -3.16 34.66 23.72
C ARG A 6 -1.69 34.29 23.80
N ALA A 7 -1.10 34.49 24.98
CA ALA A 7 0.05 33.72 25.39
C ALA A 7 -0.45 32.28 25.54
N ALA A 8 -0.08 31.42 24.60
CA ALA A 8 -0.30 29.98 24.72
C ALA A 8 0.81 29.43 25.62
N ASP A 9 0.43 28.81 26.73
CA ASP A 9 1.33 28.02 27.58
C ASP A 9 2.15 27.04 26.73
N ILE A 10 3.46 27.23 26.71
CA ILE A 10 4.39 26.19 26.26
C ILE A 10 4.45 25.17 27.39
N ARG A 11 3.54 24.19 27.39
CA ARG A 11 3.75 22.99 28.20
C ARG A 11 5.01 22.30 27.65
N GLU A 12 6.02 22.15 28.50
CA GLU A 12 7.20 21.36 28.17
C GLU A 12 6.75 19.94 27.75
N ALA A 13 7.25 19.46 26.62
CA ALA A 13 6.83 18.17 26.08
C ALA A 13 7.27 17.05 27.04
N GLU A 14 6.33 16.21 27.50
CA GLU A 14 6.60 15.06 28.37
C GLU A 14 7.58 14.12 27.66
N LYS A 15 8.71 13.82 28.32
CA LYS A 15 9.73 12.90 27.81
C LYS A 15 9.84 11.71 28.73
N LEU A 16 9.72 10.51 28.18
CA LEU A 16 9.80 9.25 28.91
C LEU A 16 11.00 8.44 28.41
N ARG A 17 11.79 7.90 29.33
CA ARG A 17 12.80 6.88 29.01
C ARG A 17 12.12 5.52 28.95
N LEU A 18 12.18 4.86 27.80
CA LEU A 18 11.44 3.63 27.54
C LEU A 18 12.32 2.56 26.88
N SER A 19 12.04 1.31 27.24
CA SER A 19 12.54 0.12 26.56
C SER A 19 11.57 -0.26 25.44
N LEU A 20 12.06 -0.30 24.20
CA LEU A 20 11.26 -0.59 23.01
C LEU A 20 11.31 -2.09 22.72
N THR A 21 10.16 -2.77 22.75
CA THR A 21 10.12 -4.24 22.76
C THR A 21 9.59 -4.85 21.46
N ASP A 22 8.74 -4.15 20.73
CA ASP A 22 8.09 -4.67 19.53
C ASP A 22 7.76 -3.56 18.53
N MET A 23 7.07 -3.86 17.43
CA MET A 23 6.74 -2.94 16.34
C MET A 23 5.25 -3.04 16.01
N ALA A 24 4.57 -1.91 16.01
CA ALA A 24 3.17 -1.82 15.61
C ALA A 24 3.01 -1.82 14.09
N PHE A 25 1.82 -2.17 13.60
CA PHE A 25 1.50 -2.17 12.17
C PHE A 25 1.71 -0.81 11.50
N GLU A 26 1.49 0.30 12.22
CA GLU A 26 1.74 1.67 11.71
C GLU A 26 3.21 2.12 11.82
N GLY A 27 4.13 1.20 12.11
CA GLY A 27 5.57 1.44 12.05
C GLY A 27 6.18 2.16 13.25
N GLY A 28 5.43 2.37 14.32
CA GLY A 28 5.96 2.82 15.61
C GLY A 28 6.39 1.64 16.48
N ALA A 29 7.53 1.75 17.15
CA ALA A 29 7.95 0.78 18.14
C ALA A 29 7.01 0.79 19.36
N ILE A 30 6.88 -0.35 20.01
CA ILE A 30 5.98 -0.56 21.14
C ILE A 30 6.81 -0.55 22.43
N ALA A 31 6.33 0.19 23.41
CA ALA A 31 6.77 0.09 24.81
C ALA A 31 5.56 0.06 25.74
N ARG A 32 5.80 -0.17 27.03
CA ARG A 32 4.78 -0.06 28.08
C ARG A 32 5.23 0.93 29.15
N TYR A 33 4.30 1.78 29.57
CA TYR A 33 4.54 2.76 30.63
C TYR A 33 3.25 2.92 31.43
N ASP A 34 3.31 2.74 32.76
CA ASP A 34 2.16 2.82 33.67
C ASP A 34 0.91 2.05 33.19
N GLY A 35 1.13 0.83 32.67
CA GLY A 35 0.06 -0.03 32.14
C GLY A 35 -0.47 0.36 30.76
N GLN A 36 -0.12 1.53 30.23
CA GLN A 36 -0.50 1.98 28.89
C GLN A 36 0.49 1.48 27.83
N VAL A 37 -0.01 1.27 26.61
CA VAL A 37 0.85 0.98 25.45
C VAL A 37 1.38 2.29 24.89
N VAL A 38 2.68 2.37 24.63
CA VAL A 38 3.32 3.52 23.98
C VAL A 38 3.69 3.14 22.56
N PHE A 39 3.27 3.96 21.59
CA PHE A 39 3.71 3.89 20.19
C PHE A 39 4.76 4.97 19.95
N ALA A 40 6.01 4.55 19.75
CA ALA A 40 7.17 5.41 19.57
C ALA A 40 7.63 5.40 18.10
N ALA A 41 7.27 6.44 17.35
CA ALA A 41 7.78 6.63 15.99
C ALA A 41 9.31 6.76 15.98
N TYR A 42 9.95 6.23 14.94
CA TYR A 42 11.41 6.26 14.74
C TYR A 42 12.26 5.47 15.74
N GLY A 43 11.61 4.63 16.55
CA GLY A 43 12.25 3.64 17.41
C GLY A 43 12.36 2.27 16.75
N ILE A 44 13.31 1.47 17.22
CA ILE A 44 13.54 0.09 16.81
C ILE A 44 13.37 -0.82 18.04
N PRO A 45 12.74 -2.01 17.91
CA PRO A 45 12.76 -3.01 18.96
C PRO A 45 14.20 -3.34 19.42
N GLY A 46 14.38 -3.48 20.74
CA GLY A 46 15.69 -3.68 21.38
C GLY A 46 16.38 -2.40 21.85
N GLU A 47 15.78 -1.23 21.63
CA GLU A 47 16.37 0.05 22.03
C GLU A 47 15.93 0.53 23.42
N GLU A 48 16.86 1.21 24.09
CA GLU A 48 16.54 2.16 25.16
C GLU A 48 16.53 3.56 24.55
N ALA A 49 15.43 4.29 24.71
CA ALA A 49 15.25 5.58 24.05
C ALA A 49 14.47 6.58 24.91
N VAL A 50 14.70 7.87 24.68
CA VAL A 50 13.84 8.94 25.18
C VAL A 50 12.77 9.22 24.14
N VAL A 51 11.50 9.07 24.53
CA VAL A 51 10.32 9.29 23.70
C VAL A 51 9.63 10.56 24.17
N GLU A 52 9.50 11.53 23.26
CA GLU A 52 8.69 12.73 23.46
C GLU A 52 7.23 12.39 23.16
N ILE A 53 6.37 12.50 24.16
CA ILE A 53 4.95 12.17 24.06
C ILE A 53 4.20 13.34 23.41
N GLU A 54 3.57 13.06 22.27
CA GLU A 54 2.85 14.03 21.47
C GLU A 54 1.33 13.93 21.69
N ARG A 55 0.83 12.75 22.07
CA ARG A 55 -0.59 12.52 22.33
C ARG A 55 -0.81 11.51 23.44
N ARG A 56 -1.70 11.87 24.38
CA ARG A 56 -2.23 10.99 25.42
C ARG A 56 -3.66 10.56 25.09
N SER A 57 -3.94 9.28 25.23
CA SER A 57 -5.27 8.69 25.28
C SER A 57 -5.48 7.97 26.62
N LYS A 58 -6.69 7.46 26.86
CA LYS A 58 -6.98 6.61 28.01
C LYS A 58 -6.19 5.30 27.96
N ASP A 59 -6.08 4.71 26.78
CA ASP A 59 -5.55 3.34 26.63
C ASP A 59 -4.11 3.30 26.08
N TYR A 60 -3.64 4.39 25.48
CA TYR A 60 -2.34 4.44 24.82
C TYR A 60 -1.71 5.84 24.81
N LEU A 61 -0.41 5.86 24.59
CA LEU A 61 0.42 7.04 24.35
C LEU A 61 0.99 6.97 22.93
N MET A 62 1.09 8.12 22.27
CA MET A 62 1.83 8.25 21.01
C MET A 62 2.92 9.29 21.17
N GLY A 63 4.11 8.97 20.68
CA GLY A 63 5.24 9.86 20.70
C GLY A 63 6.26 9.49 19.65
N ARG A 64 7.39 10.17 19.69
CA ARG A 64 8.53 9.92 18.81
C ARG A 64 9.81 9.80 19.61
N VAL A 65 10.70 8.93 19.16
CA VAL A 65 12.05 8.86 19.69
C VAL A 65 12.78 10.17 19.37
N VAL A 66 13.29 10.83 20.40
CA VAL A 66 14.09 12.07 20.29
C VAL A 66 15.55 11.86 20.64
N GLU A 67 15.85 10.79 21.37
CA GLU A 67 17.20 10.40 21.76
C GLU A 67 17.25 8.87 21.86
N VAL A 68 18.30 8.27 21.31
CA VAL A 68 18.56 6.82 21.41
C VAL A 68 19.69 6.64 22.41
N LEU A 69 19.39 6.02 23.55
CA LEU A 69 20.35 5.82 24.65
C LEU A 69 21.15 4.54 24.42
N SER A 70 20.50 3.48 23.94
CA SER A 70 21.14 2.23 23.52
C SER A 70 20.56 1.84 22.15
N PRO A 71 21.34 1.96 21.06
CA PRO A 71 20.85 1.68 19.72
C PRO A 71 20.68 0.18 19.47
N SER A 72 19.70 -0.17 18.65
CA SER A 72 19.58 -1.51 18.08
C SER A 72 20.76 -1.76 17.13
N PRO A 73 21.28 -2.99 17.03
CA PRO A 73 22.28 -3.33 16.01
C PRO A 73 21.76 -3.10 14.57
N HIS A 74 20.44 -2.99 14.40
CA HIS A 74 19.78 -2.73 13.13
C HIS A 74 19.59 -1.25 12.81
N ARG A 75 20.03 -0.34 13.69
CA ARG A 75 19.94 1.10 13.44
C ARG A 75 20.97 1.52 12.41
N VAL A 76 20.51 2.22 11.38
CA VAL A 76 21.35 2.88 10.37
C VAL A 76 21.02 4.37 10.30
N GLU A 77 21.94 5.15 9.73
CA GLU A 77 21.67 6.55 9.43
C GLU A 77 20.65 6.65 8.29
N ALA A 78 19.52 7.33 8.55
CA ALA A 78 18.51 7.57 7.55
C ALA A 78 19.04 8.55 6.50
N PRO A 79 19.16 8.16 5.23
CA PRO A 79 20.02 8.94 4.34
C PRO A 79 19.24 10.06 3.62
N CYS A 80 17.91 10.11 3.71
CA CYS A 80 17.10 11.21 3.18
C CYS A 80 17.14 12.44 4.11
N PRO A 81 17.49 13.64 3.60
CA PRO A 81 17.57 14.85 4.43
C PRO A 81 16.21 15.31 4.97
N TYR A 82 15.11 14.85 4.36
CA TYR A 82 13.75 15.17 4.81
C TYR A 82 13.17 14.14 5.79
N TYR A 83 13.92 13.07 6.11
CA TYR A 83 13.45 12.02 7.00
C TYR A 83 13.12 12.57 8.39
N GLY A 84 12.07 12.05 9.02
CA GLY A 84 11.54 12.57 10.30
C GLY A 84 10.65 13.82 10.16
N SER A 85 10.80 14.60 9.08
CA SER A 85 9.95 15.77 8.80
C SER A 85 8.89 15.46 7.74
N CYS A 86 9.29 14.80 6.66
CA CYS A 86 8.43 14.34 5.58
C CYS A 86 7.58 13.14 6.02
N GLY A 87 6.31 13.13 5.62
CA GLY A 87 5.38 12.03 5.93
C GLY A 87 5.55 10.76 5.08
N GLY A 88 6.49 10.73 4.13
CA GLY A 88 6.58 9.69 3.10
C GLY A 88 7.23 8.39 3.52
N CYS A 89 8.26 8.41 4.39
CA CYS A 89 9.01 7.23 4.82
C CYS A 89 9.08 7.16 6.34
N GLN A 90 9.01 5.94 6.89
CA GLN A 90 8.95 5.72 8.34
C GLN A 90 10.10 4.86 8.85
N TRP A 91 10.80 4.10 8.01
CA TRP A 91 11.78 3.09 8.45
C TRP A 91 13.19 3.24 7.84
N GLN A 92 13.56 4.40 7.29
CA GLN A 92 14.91 4.60 6.74
C GLN A 92 16.05 4.46 7.77
N HIS A 93 15.74 4.53 9.06
CA HIS A 93 16.69 4.34 10.16
C HIS A 93 16.89 2.86 10.53
N ILE A 94 16.21 1.93 9.84
CA ILE A 94 16.27 0.48 10.08
C ILE A 94 16.98 -0.16 8.89
N ASP A 95 17.96 -1.02 9.13
CA ASP A 95 18.57 -1.79 8.04
C ASP A 95 17.53 -2.63 7.29
N TYR A 96 17.79 -2.87 6.00
CA TYR A 96 16.78 -3.48 5.15
C TYR A 96 16.43 -4.94 5.52
N PRO A 97 17.40 -5.83 5.84
CA PRO A 97 17.08 -7.16 6.35
C PRO A 97 16.10 -7.13 7.53
N PHE A 98 16.30 -6.22 8.49
CA PHE A 98 15.40 -6.12 9.63
C PHE A 98 14.05 -5.50 9.27
N GLN A 99 13.98 -4.57 8.30
CA GLN A 99 12.68 -4.08 7.79
C GLN A 99 11.79 -5.24 7.32
N VAL A 100 12.33 -6.15 6.49
CA VAL A 100 11.52 -7.25 5.93
C VAL A 100 11.15 -8.31 6.99
N GLU A 101 12.00 -8.53 7.99
CA GLU A 101 11.69 -9.36 9.16
C GLU A 101 10.53 -8.76 9.97
N LEU A 102 10.61 -7.46 10.27
CA LEU A 102 9.55 -6.73 10.99
C LEU A 102 8.21 -6.81 10.25
N LYS A 103 8.19 -6.74 8.91
CA LYS A 103 6.96 -6.89 8.13
C LYS A 103 6.31 -8.26 8.34
N ALA A 104 7.09 -9.34 8.26
CA ALA A 104 6.56 -10.69 8.51
C ALA A 104 6.03 -10.83 9.94
N ARG A 105 6.76 -10.29 10.93
CA ARG A 105 6.34 -10.31 12.33
C ARG A 105 5.03 -9.57 12.56
N ILE A 106 4.88 -8.38 11.97
CA ILE A 106 3.65 -7.58 12.05
C ILE A 106 2.46 -8.35 11.47
N VAL A 107 2.63 -8.98 10.30
CA VAL A 107 1.57 -9.81 9.70
C VAL A 107 1.16 -10.94 10.62
N GLY A 108 2.12 -11.67 11.19
CA GLY A 108 1.87 -12.73 12.17
C GLY A 108 1.08 -12.22 13.38
N GLU A 109 1.45 -11.07 13.93
CA GLU A 109 0.75 -10.47 15.07
C GLU A 109 -0.68 -10.04 14.73
N GLN A 110 -0.94 -9.47 13.54
CA GLN A 110 -2.31 -9.14 13.12
C GLN A 110 -3.17 -10.40 12.97
N LEU A 111 -2.62 -11.46 12.37
CA LEU A 111 -3.32 -12.75 12.23
C LEU A 111 -3.63 -13.39 13.58
N ARG A 112 -2.72 -13.34 14.56
CA ARG A 112 -3.00 -13.81 15.93
C ARG A 112 -4.08 -12.99 16.61
N ARG A 113 -3.90 -11.66 16.66
CA ARG A 113 -4.73 -10.77 17.48
C ARG A 113 -6.13 -10.56 16.90
N ILE A 114 -6.22 -10.31 15.59
CA ILE A 114 -7.47 -10.00 14.89
C ILE A 114 -8.04 -11.25 14.23
N GLY A 115 -7.19 -11.99 13.51
CA GLY A 115 -7.59 -13.19 12.77
C GLY A 115 -7.89 -14.41 13.66
N LYS A 116 -7.38 -14.41 14.91
CA LYS A 116 -7.51 -15.52 15.88
C LYS A 116 -6.84 -16.81 15.42
N PHE A 117 -5.80 -16.70 14.59
CA PHE A 117 -4.93 -17.83 14.21
C PHE A 117 -3.86 -17.99 15.29
N GLU A 118 -3.83 -19.10 16.02
CA GLU A 118 -2.83 -19.34 17.08
C GLU A 118 -1.41 -19.40 16.48
N GLU A 119 -1.25 -20.19 15.42
CA GLU A 119 -0.01 -20.36 14.66
C GLU A 119 -0.23 -19.97 13.19
N PRO A 120 -0.22 -18.67 12.85
CA PRO A 120 -0.47 -18.25 11.48
C PRO A 120 0.69 -18.66 10.55
N PRO A 121 0.41 -19.23 9.37
CA PRO A 121 1.43 -19.70 8.43
C PRO A 121 1.99 -18.53 7.62
N VAL A 122 2.79 -17.67 8.26
CA VAL A 122 3.41 -16.50 7.60
C VAL A 122 4.80 -16.87 7.06
N ALA A 123 4.97 -16.72 5.74
CA ALA A 123 6.27 -16.90 5.09
C ALA A 123 7.19 -15.69 5.30
N ALA A 124 8.49 -15.86 5.05
CA ALA A 124 9.43 -14.75 5.04
C ALA A 124 9.05 -13.72 3.96
N THR A 125 9.07 -12.43 4.29
CA THR A 125 8.71 -11.36 3.36
C THR A 125 9.56 -11.41 2.08
N VAL A 126 8.90 -11.37 0.91
CA VAL A 126 9.60 -11.24 -0.38
C VAL A 126 10.22 -9.85 -0.44
N THR A 127 11.55 -9.79 -0.56
CA THR A 127 12.33 -8.56 -0.64
C THR A 127 12.10 -7.84 -1.97
N ALA A 128 12.23 -6.52 -1.96
CA ALA A 128 12.37 -5.72 -3.17
C ALA A 128 13.82 -5.71 -3.65
N GLU A 129 14.00 -5.84 -4.97
CA GLU A 129 15.29 -5.65 -5.62
C GLU A 129 15.76 -4.20 -5.49
N GLU A 130 14.89 -3.25 -5.81
CA GLU A 130 15.15 -1.81 -5.74
C GLU A 130 14.52 -1.19 -4.48
N ARG A 131 15.37 -0.72 -3.57
CA ARG A 131 14.96 -0.10 -2.29
C ARG A 131 14.76 1.41 -2.37
N TRP A 132 15.26 2.00 -3.45
CA TRP A 132 15.24 3.42 -3.77
C TRP A 132 14.77 3.58 -5.22
N HIS A 133 14.33 4.78 -5.60
CA HIS A 133 13.93 5.10 -6.97
C HIS A 133 12.78 4.27 -7.57
N TYR A 134 12.14 3.40 -6.79
CA TYR A 134 11.10 2.49 -7.25
C TYR A 134 9.77 3.17 -7.50
N ARG A 135 9.49 4.31 -6.83
CA ARG A 135 8.16 4.92 -6.80
C ARG A 135 7.92 5.77 -8.04
N ASN A 136 6.99 5.37 -8.88
CA ASN A 136 6.66 6.03 -10.15
C ASN A 136 5.40 6.94 -10.08
N HIS A 137 4.86 7.16 -8.88
CA HIS A 137 3.67 7.98 -8.67
C HIS A 137 3.69 8.68 -7.31
N ALA A 138 3.46 9.99 -7.32
CA ALA A 138 3.14 10.76 -6.12
C ALA A 138 2.04 11.81 -6.37
N ARG A 139 1.38 12.18 -5.28
CA ARG A 139 0.59 13.40 -5.19
C ARG A 139 1.31 14.34 -4.25
N PHE A 140 1.84 15.42 -4.80
CA PHE A 140 2.53 16.45 -4.06
C PHE A 140 1.52 17.48 -3.57
N SER A 141 1.64 17.89 -2.32
CA SER A 141 0.95 19.08 -1.81
C SER A 141 1.66 20.32 -2.33
N THR A 142 0.89 21.39 -2.50
CA THR A 142 1.39 22.72 -2.88
C THR A 142 1.27 23.67 -1.70
N ASP A 143 2.26 24.55 -1.52
CA ASP A 143 2.14 25.69 -0.62
C ASP A 143 1.61 26.94 -1.34
N ARG A 144 1.52 28.07 -0.61
CA ARG A 144 1.02 29.34 -1.18
C ARG A 144 1.92 29.92 -2.26
N GLN A 145 3.21 29.56 -2.28
CA GLN A 145 4.17 29.99 -3.27
C GLN A 145 4.24 29.01 -4.45
N GLY A 146 3.41 27.96 -4.48
CA GLY A 146 3.42 26.95 -5.52
C GLY A 146 4.60 25.98 -5.42
N GLN A 147 5.24 25.88 -4.25
CA GLN A 147 6.27 24.87 -3.99
C GLN A 147 5.62 23.50 -3.83
N LEU A 148 6.30 22.45 -4.30
CA LEU A 148 5.84 21.07 -4.20
C LEU A 148 6.55 20.33 -3.07
N GLY A 149 5.77 19.53 -2.36
CA GLY A 149 6.27 18.78 -1.22
C GLY A 149 5.23 17.86 -0.62
N PHE A 150 5.46 17.47 0.63
CA PHE A 150 4.53 16.65 1.41
C PHE A 150 4.14 17.33 2.71
N VAL A 151 3.04 16.90 3.30
CA VAL A 151 2.64 17.34 4.63
C VAL A 151 3.16 16.34 5.66
N SER A 152 3.86 16.84 6.67
CA SER A 152 4.30 16.05 7.82
C SER A 152 3.10 15.40 8.51
N LEU A 153 3.15 14.07 8.71
CA LEU A 153 2.07 13.33 9.38
C LEU A 153 1.86 13.79 10.82
N LEU A 154 2.96 14.12 11.53
CA LEU A 154 2.91 14.50 12.95
C LEU A 154 2.54 15.97 13.13
N ARG A 155 3.25 16.88 12.44
CA ARG A 155 3.13 18.32 12.68
C ARG A 155 2.12 19.01 11.76
N ARG A 156 1.59 18.32 10.75
CA ARG A 156 0.71 18.87 9.69
C ARG A 156 1.31 20.10 9.01
N ARG A 157 2.62 20.16 8.91
CA ARG A 157 3.37 21.24 8.25
C ARG A 157 3.80 20.80 6.86
N PHE A 158 3.72 21.73 5.92
CA PHE A 158 4.29 21.54 4.59
C PHE A 158 5.82 21.41 4.70
N VAL A 159 6.37 20.44 3.97
CA VAL A 159 7.80 20.21 3.81
C VAL A 159 8.06 20.21 2.31
N ARG A 160 8.74 21.24 1.83
CA ARG A 160 9.25 21.30 0.44
C ARG A 160 10.17 20.11 0.22
N ILE A 161 10.04 19.47 -0.94
CA ILE A 161 10.89 18.34 -1.34
C ILE A 161 11.52 18.68 -2.68
N ASP A 162 12.84 18.82 -2.71
CA ASP A 162 13.58 19.03 -3.95
C ASP A 162 13.91 17.69 -4.60
N HIS A 163 14.28 16.70 -3.79
CA HIS A 163 14.62 15.37 -4.26
C HIS A 163 14.14 14.27 -3.30
N CYS A 164 13.32 13.34 -3.78
CA CYS A 164 12.84 12.21 -2.99
C CYS A 164 13.58 10.91 -3.36
N ARG A 165 14.31 10.32 -2.40
CA ARG A 165 15.16 9.12 -2.64
C ARG A 165 14.40 7.88 -3.12
N ILE A 166 13.15 7.70 -2.69
CA ILE A 166 12.33 6.56 -3.15
C ILE A 166 11.64 6.83 -4.48
N MET A 167 11.65 8.08 -4.95
CA MET A 167 10.96 8.50 -6.17
C MET A 167 11.82 8.24 -7.40
N HIS A 168 11.16 7.87 -8.49
CA HIS A 168 11.79 7.69 -9.78
C HIS A 168 12.56 8.97 -10.21
N PRO A 169 13.78 8.85 -10.77
CA PRO A 169 14.63 10.01 -11.10
C PRO A 169 13.96 11.01 -12.05
N TRP A 170 13.18 10.53 -13.03
CA TRP A 170 12.43 11.42 -13.93
C TRP A 170 11.44 12.32 -13.16
N ILE A 171 10.73 11.77 -12.17
CA ILE A 171 9.81 12.55 -11.34
C ILE A 171 10.57 13.56 -10.49
N ASN A 172 11.75 13.20 -9.95
CA ASN A 172 12.57 14.17 -9.22
C ASN A 172 13.02 15.33 -10.13
N GLY A 173 13.40 15.05 -11.38
CA GLY A 173 13.72 16.09 -12.36
C GLY A 173 12.54 17.01 -12.68
N VAL A 174 11.33 16.45 -12.80
CA VAL A 174 10.10 17.26 -12.97
C VAL A 174 9.79 18.07 -11.70
N LEU A 175 9.93 17.45 -10.53
CA LEU A 175 9.66 18.08 -9.23
C LEU A 175 10.51 19.35 -9.06
N GLU A 176 11.81 19.27 -9.32
CA GLU A 176 12.73 20.42 -9.27
C GLU A 176 12.27 21.55 -10.20
N ARG A 177 11.88 21.22 -11.44
CA ARG A 177 11.47 22.21 -12.45
C ARG A 177 10.11 22.84 -12.19
N LEU A 178 9.25 22.18 -11.39
CA LEU A 178 7.93 22.67 -11.02
C LEU A 178 7.91 23.49 -9.72
N GLN A 179 9.01 23.55 -8.96
CA GLN A 179 9.07 24.35 -7.74
C GLN A 179 8.71 25.81 -8.00
N GLY A 180 7.68 26.30 -7.30
CA GLY A 180 7.19 27.68 -7.41
C GLY A 180 6.22 27.95 -8.54
N LYS A 181 5.87 26.95 -9.36
CA LYS A 181 5.02 27.10 -10.56
C LYS A 181 3.60 26.55 -10.39
N CYS A 182 3.26 26.08 -9.20
CA CYS A 182 1.98 25.44 -8.92
C CYS A 182 1.10 26.27 -7.96
N ALA A 183 1.27 27.59 -7.95
CA ALA A 183 0.52 28.48 -7.07
C ALA A 183 -0.98 28.42 -7.37
N GLY A 184 -1.81 28.46 -6.33
CA GLY A 184 -3.28 28.36 -6.45
C GLY A 184 -3.81 26.94 -6.63
N LEU A 185 -2.95 25.94 -6.82
CA LEU A 185 -3.33 24.53 -6.76
C LEU A 185 -3.30 24.03 -5.31
N HIS A 186 -4.01 22.95 -5.03
CA HIS A 186 -3.93 22.23 -3.74
C HIS A 186 -2.99 21.03 -3.78
N GLN A 187 -2.97 20.33 -4.92
CA GLN A 187 -2.14 19.16 -5.14
C GLN A 187 -1.77 19.04 -6.62
N VAL A 188 -0.63 18.41 -6.88
CA VAL A 188 -0.21 17.98 -8.22
C VAL A 188 0.12 16.50 -8.16
N ALA A 189 -0.60 15.70 -8.94
CA ALA A 189 -0.32 14.29 -9.15
C ALA A 189 0.65 14.14 -10.33
N ILE A 190 1.73 13.40 -10.12
CA ILE A 190 2.71 13.05 -11.16
C ILE A 190 2.80 11.53 -11.20
N ARG A 191 2.58 10.97 -12.38
CA ARG A 191 2.75 9.55 -12.69
C ARG A 191 3.70 9.39 -13.86
N TYR A 192 4.51 8.34 -13.83
CA TYR A 192 5.47 8.04 -14.86
C TYR A 192 5.45 6.54 -15.19
N GLY A 193 5.39 6.22 -16.47
CA GLY A 193 5.54 4.88 -17.00
C GLY A 193 7.02 4.52 -17.06
N VAL A 194 7.49 3.66 -16.15
CA VAL A 194 8.87 3.23 -16.02
C VAL A 194 9.35 2.48 -17.26
N ARG A 195 8.47 1.73 -17.93
CA ARG A 195 8.81 0.95 -19.14
C ARG A 195 8.44 1.66 -20.44
N THR A 196 7.51 2.61 -20.39
CA THR A 196 6.94 3.27 -21.57
C THR A 196 7.42 4.71 -21.74
N GLU A 197 8.02 5.28 -20.70
CA GLU A 197 8.44 6.68 -20.57
C GLU A 197 7.30 7.70 -20.74
N GLN A 198 6.05 7.24 -20.70
CA GLN A 198 4.90 8.13 -20.71
C GLN A 198 4.70 8.77 -19.34
N ALA A 199 4.04 9.93 -19.31
CA ALA A 199 3.77 10.63 -18.07
C ALA A 199 2.35 11.20 -18.04
N LEU A 200 1.83 11.32 -16.83
CA LEU A 200 0.60 12.03 -16.54
C LEU A 200 0.86 13.00 -15.40
N ILE A 201 0.64 14.29 -15.67
CA ILE A 201 0.64 15.33 -14.65
C ILE A 201 -0.76 15.96 -14.57
N HIS A 202 -1.34 15.95 -13.38
CA HIS A 202 -2.68 16.45 -13.11
C HIS A 202 -2.69 17.37 -11.88
N PRO A 203 -3.39 18.53 -11.91
CA PRO A 203 -4.14 19.07 -13.05
C PRO A 203 -3.22 19.56 -14.19
N SER A 204 -3.82 19.98 -15.32
CA SER A 204 -3.08 20.69 -16.36
C SER A 204 -2.45 21.96 -15.79
N LEU A 205 -1.17 22.18 -16.09
CA LEU A 205 -0.38 23.29 -15.58
C LEU A 205 -0.20 24.33 -16.69
N LYS A 206 -0.32 25.62 -16.35
CA LYS A 206 -0.28 26.73 -17.32
C LYS A 206 1.09 27.40 -17.44
N GLU A 207 1.83 27.46 -16.33
CA GLU A 207 3.10 28.22 -16.24
C GLU A 207 4.28 27.26 -16.13
N ILE A 208 4.40 26.33 -17.07
CA ILE A 208 5.45 25.31 -17.09
C ILE A 208 6.17 25.29 -18.43
N ASP A 209 7.36 24.70 -18.42
CA ASP A 209 8.16 24.47 -19.61
C ASP A 209 7.46 23.48 -20.54
N ASP A 210 7.43 23.75 -21.85
CA ASP A 210 6.74 22.94 -22.87
C ASP A 210 7.21 21.47 -22.91
N SER A 211 8.43 21.19 -22.44
CA SER A 211 8.94 19.81 -22.34
C SER A 211 8.40 19.03 -21.13
N ILE A 212 7.62 19.65 -20.24
CA ILE A 212 6.94 18.97 -19.14
C ILE A 212 5.51 18.63 -19.57
N PRO A 213 5.19 17.34 -19.79
CA PRO A 213 3.83 16.94 -20.15
C PRO A 213 2.85 17.27 -19.01
N SER A 214 1.73 17.95 -19.29
CA SER A 214 0.63 18.08 -18.32
C SER A 214 -0.76 18.04 -18.95
N GLY A 215 -1.76 17.70 -18.15
CA GLY A 215 -3.16 17.64 -18.59
C GLY A 215 -3.56 16.35 -19.29
N GLN A 216 -2.70 15.33 -19.31
CA GLN A 216 -3.03 14.00 -19.82
C GLN A 216 -4.18 13.40 -18.99
N THR A 217 -5.07 12.69 -19.65
CA THR A 217 -6.17 11.94 -18.99
C THR A 217 -5.75 10.54 -18.59
N SER A 218 -4.76 9.96 -19.29
CA SER A 218 -4.18 8.65 -19.05
C SER A 218 -2.70 8.59 -19.46
N TYR A 219 -1.98 7.59 -18.96
CA TYR A 219 -0.65 7.19 -19.41
C TYR A 219 -0.62 5.68 -19.59
N GLU A 220 0.39 5.16 -20.29
CA GLU A 220 0.63 3.71 -20.38
C GLU A 220 1.79 3.28 -19.47
N GLU A 221 1.72 2.04 -18.99
CA GLU A 221 2.81 1.33 -18.33
C GLU A 221 2.88 -0.12 -18.83
N GLU A 222 4.00 -0.80 -18.62
CA GLU A 222 4.13 -2.23 -18.95
C GLU A 222 4.39 -3.09 -17.71
N LEU A 223 3.69 -4.23 -17.64
CA LEU A 223 3.93 -5.30 -16.67
C LEU A 223 4.01 -6.63 -17.41
N LEU A 224 5.07 -7.41 -17.20
CA LEU A 224 5.25 -8.74 -17.78
C LEU A 224 5.02 -8.76 -19.32
N GLY A 225 5.50 -7.73 -20.02
CA GLY A 225 5.36 -7.58 -21.47
C GLY A 225 3.96 -7.20 -21.97
N LYS A 226 3.02 -6.84 -21.07
CA LYS A 226 1.69 -6.33 -21.42
C LYS A 226 1.58 -4.86 -21.08
N ARG A 227 1.08 -4.07 -22.04
CA ARG A 227 0.79 -2.65 -21.85
C ARG A 227 -0.56 -2.45 -21.20
N PHE A 228 -0.60 -1.53 -20.25
CA PHE A 228 -1.78 -1.09 -19.54
C PHE A 228 -1.93 0.41 -19.73
N ARG A 229 -3.06 0.86 -20.26
CA ARG A 229 -3.52 2.24 -20.14
C ARG A 229 -4.08 2.44 -18.73
N ILE A 230 -3.70 3.55 -18.09
CA ILE A 230 -4.12 3.92 -16.76
C ILE A 230 -4.58 5.38 -16.76
N SER A 231 -5.86 5.60 -16.50
CA SER A 231 -6.45 6.93 -16.32
C SER A 231 -6.03 7.55 -14.97
N GLY A 232 -6.03 8.88 -14.88
CA GLY A 232 -5.60 9.60 -13.66
C GLY A 232 -6.36 9.24 -12.39
N ALA A 233 -7.63 8.82 -12.52
CA ALA A 233 -8.47 8.35 -11.42
C ALA A 233 -8.28 6.85 -11.08
N SER A 234 -7.72 6.06 -11.99
CA SER A 234 -7.52 4.62 -11.81
C SER A 234 -6.33 4.34 -10.89
N PHE A 235 -6.41 3.27 -10.12
CA PHE A 235 -5.29 2.76 -9.33
C PHE A 235 -4.33 1.96 -10.21
N PHE A 236 -3.04 2.03 -9.87
CA PHE A 236 -2.02 1.17 -10.43
C PHE A 236 -0.85 1.06 -9.43
N GLN A 237 -0.11 -0.05 -9.51
CA GLN A 237 1.01 -0.29 -8.60
C GLN A 237 2.11 0.76 -8.82
N VAL A 238 2.67 1.27 -7.72
CA VAL A 238 3.67 2.35 -7.77
C VAL A 238 5.11 1.87 -7.86
N ASN A 239 5.33 0.56 -7.68
CA ASN A 239 6.61 -0.12 -7.76
C ASN A 239 6.49 -1.23 -8.81
N ILE A 240 6.87 -0.94 -10.05
CA ILE A 240 6.58 -1.80 -11.20
C ILE A 240 7.31 -3.13 -11.10
N ARG A 241 8.60 -3.12 -10.75
CA ARG A 241 9.37 -4.36 -10.59
C ARG A 241 8.78 -5.26 -9.50
N GLN A 242 8.40 -4.67 -8.36
CA GLN A 242 7.82 -5.46 -7.27
C GLN A 242 6.38 -5.87 -7.56
N ALA A 243 5.64 -5.13 -8.38
CA ALA A 243 4.34 -5.54 -8.89
C ALA A 243 4.45 -6.80 -9.75
N GLU A 244 5.45 -6.90 -10.63
CA GLU A 244 5.72 -8.12 -11.41
C GLU A 244 5.98 -9.31 -10.48
N VAL A 245 6.81 -9.15 -9.44
CA VAL A 245 7.05 -10.18 -8.42
C VAL A 245 5.75 -10.58 -7.69
N LEU A 246 4.92 -9.61 -7.27
CA LEU A 246 3.64 -9.87 -6.64
C LEU A 246 2.72 -10.71 -7.55
N ILE A 247 2.65 -10.35 -8.83
CA ILE A 247 1.81 -11.06 -9.82
C ILE A 247 2.29 -12.50 -10.01
N GLU A 248 3.60 -12.72 -10.07
CA GLU A 248 4.18 -14.05 -10.16
C GLU A 248 3.86 -14.89 -8.92
N VAL A 249 3.99 -14.32 -7.71
CA VAL A 249 3.56 -14.97 -6.46
C VAL A 249 2.07 -15.33 -6.52
N VAL A 250 1.21 -14.41 -6.93
CA VAL A 250 -0.24 -14.68 -7.06
C VAL A 250 -0.50 -15.81 -8.05
N ARG A 251 0.15 -15.80 -9.22
CA ARG A 251 0.02 -16.84 -10.25
C ARG A 251 0.42 -18.21 -9.73
N GLU A 252 1.57 -18.30 -9.05
CA GLU A 252 2.05 -19.54 -8.44
C GLU A 252 1.08 -20.06 -7.38
N LYS A 253 0.63 -19.17 -6.47
CA LYS A 253 -0.29 -19.54 -5.38
C LYS A 253 -1.67 -19.92 -5.87
N LEU A 254 -2.13 -19.42 -7.02
CA LEU A 254 -3.39 -19.81 -7.64
C LEU A 254 -3.38 -21.21 -8.24
N ALA A 255 -2.21 -21.76 -8.61
CA ALA A 255 -2.08 -23.08 -9.24
C ALA A 255 -3.10 -23.30 -10.39
N LEU A 256 -3.11 -22.36 -11.35
CA LEU A 256 -4.10 -22.27 -12.43
C LEU A 256 -4.01 -23.46 -13.40
N ALA A 257 -5.16 -23.83 -13.96
CA ALA A 257 -5.27 -24.81 -15.05
C ALA A 257 -6.15 -24.30 -16.21
N GLN A 258 -5.84 -24.76 -17.42
CA GLN A 258 -6.44 -24.28 -18.69
C GLN A 258 -7.94 -24.52 -18.82
N ASP A 259 -8.54 -25.40 -18.01
CA ASP A 259 -9.97 -25.71 -18.02
C ASP A 259 -10.78 -24.91 -16.99
N GLN A 260 -10.11 -24.13 -16.13
CA GLN A 260 -10.73 -23.39 -15.03
C GLN A 260 -11.33 -22.05 -15.45
N LEU A 261 -12.33 -21.62 -14.70
CA LEU A 261 -12.88 -20.27 -14.67
C LEU A 261 -12.29 -19.52 -13.47
N LEU A 262 -11.57 -18.43 -13.75
CA LEU A 262 -10.99 -17.53 -12.76
C LEU A 262 -11.93 -16.35 -12.49
N LEU A 263 -12.16 -16.04 -11.22
CA LEU A 263 -12.74 -14.77 -10.78
C LEU A 263 -11.61 -13.80 -10.40
N ASP A 264 -11.59 -12.63 -11.01
CA ASP A 264 -10.79 -11.47 -10.60
C ASP A 264 -11.74 -10.43 -9.98
N ALA A 265 -11.84 -10.41 -8.65
CA ALA A 265 -12.71 -9.48 -7.94
C ALA A 265 -11.92 -8.25 -7.51
N TYR A 266 -12.52 -7.07 -7.70
CA TYR A 266 -11.84 -5.76 -7.57
C TYR A 266 -10.75 -5.60 -8.64
N ALA A 267 -11.11 -5.95 -9.88
CA ALA A 267 -10.15 -6.14 -10.97
C ALA A 267 -9.40 -4.86 -11.39
N GLY A 268 -9.86 -3.68 -10.98
CA GLY A 268 -9.26 -2.40 -11.34
C GLY A 268 -9.15 -2.24 -12.85
N VAL A 269 -7.94 -1.91 -13.34
CA VAL A 269 -7.65 -1.79 -14.78
C VAL A 269 -7.45 -3.15 -15.48
N GLY A 270 -7.79 -4.25 -14.81
CA GLY A 270 -7.72 -5.61 -15.33
C GLY A 270 -6.33 -6.24 -15.26
N THR A 271 -5.45 -5.82 -14.34
CA THR A 271 -4.06 -6.29 -14.29
C THR A 271 -3.95 -7.81 -14.16
N PHE A 272 -4.61 -8.40 -13.14
CA PHE A 272 -4.61 -9.85 -12.99
C PHE A 272 -5.39 -10.52 -14.12
N ALA A 273 -6.58 -10.03 -14.46
CA ALA A 273 -7.37 -10.58 -15.56
C ALA A 273 -6.60 -10.70 -16.87
N VAL A 274 -5.89 -9.66 -17.30
CA VAL A 274 -5.11 -9.62 -18.54
C VAL A 274 -3.91 -10.56 -18.48
N LEU A 275 -3.17 -10.55 -17.37
CA LEU A 275 -1.94 -11.33 -17.24
C LEU A 275 -2.19 -12.82 -17.01
N LEU A 276 -3.32 -13.16 -16.37
CA LEU A 276 -3.65 -14.55 -16.02
C LEU A 276 -4.59 -15.23 -17.02
N ALA A 277 -5.23 -14.47 -17.91
CA ALA A 277 -6.08 -15.02 -18.97
C ALA A 277 -5.42 -16.13 -19.82
N PRO A 278 -4.12 -16.10 -20.17
CA PRO A 278 -3.48 -17.18 -20.92
C PRO A 278 -3.43 -18.54 -20.20
N TYR A 279 -3.68 -18.59 -18.89
CA TYR A 279 -3.52 -19.80 -18.06
C TYR A 279 -4.84 -20.49 -17.73
N VAL A 280 -5.97 -19.93 -18.16
CA VAL A 280 -7.31 -20.39 -17.78
C VAL A 280 -8.26 -20.40 -18.96
N LYS A 281 -9.35 -21.15 -18.84
CA LYS A 281 -10.39 -21.21 -19.86
C LYS A 281 -11.04 -19.85 -20.07
N ARG A 282 -11.32 -19.15 -18.97
CA ARG A 282 -11.98 -17.84 -18.96
C ARG A 282 -11.71 -17.10 -17.65
N VAL A 283 -11.67 -15.77 -17.73
CA VAL A 283 -11.66 -14.86 -16.59
C VAL A 283 -12.99 -14.12 -16.53
N ILE A 284 -13.57 -14.04 -15.33
CA ILE A 284 -14.63 -13.10 -14.99
C ILE A 284 -14.01 -12.03 -14.09
N ALA A 285 -14.00 -10.79 -14.56
CA ALA A 285 -13.45 -9.66 -13.83
C ALA A 285 -14.59 -8.74 -13.36
N ILE A 286 -14.59 -8.36 -12.08
CA ILE A 286 -15.61 -7.48 -11.50
C ILE A 286 -14.93 -6.24 -10.93
N GLU A 287 -15.37 -5.07 -11.37
CA GLU A 287 -14.82 -3.77 -10.94
C GLU A 287 -15.94 -2.72 -10.86
N GLU A 288 -15.97 -1.92 -9.79
CA GLU A 288 -17.04 -0.93 -9.59
C GLU A 288 -16.74 0.42 -10.28
N SER A 289 -15.47 0.79 -10.42
CA SER A 289 -15.03 2.06 -10.98
C SER A 289 -15.23 2.10 -12.49
N PRO A 290 -16.07 3.00 -13.02
CA PRO A 290 -16.29 3.13 -14.46
C PRO A 290 -15.00 3.48 -15.21
N ALA A 291 -14.13 4.30 -14.61
CA ALA A 291 -12.86 4.69 -15.20
C ALA A 291 -11.89 3.50 -15.33
N ALA A 292 -11.84 2.66 -14.30
CA ALA A 292 -10.98 1.47 -14.30
C ALA A 292 -11.50 0.41 -15.29
N VAL A 293 -12.82 0.19 -15.38
CA VAL A 293 -13.41 -0.70 -16.40
C VAL A 293 -13.14 -0.19 -17.81
N ALA A 294 -13.25 1.12 -18.06
CA ALA A 294 -12.94 1.69 -19.36
C ALA A 294 -11.47 1.47 -19.77
N ASP A 295 -10.55 1.56 -18.82
CA ASP A 295 -9.14 1.20 -19.02
C ASP A 295 -9.00 -0.31 -19.26
N ALA A 296 -9.66 -1.15 -18.45
CA ALA A 296 -9.57 -2.60 -18.54
C ALA A 296 -10.05 -3.16 -19.89
N VAL A 297 -11.12 -2.58 -20.46
CA VAL A 297 -11.63 -2.94 -21.79
C VAL A 297 -10.59 -2.67 -22.89
N ILE A 298 -9.75 -1.65 -22.73
CA ILE A 298 -8.65 -1.36 -23.65
C ILE A 298 -7.47 -2.30 -23.39
N ASN A 299 -7.15 -2.54 -22.11
CA ASN A 299 -6.04 -3.38 -21.70
C ASN A 299 -6.22 -4.86 -22.10
N GLN A 300 -7.46 -5.33 -22.22
CA GLN A 300 -7.75 -6.68 -22.72
C GLN A 300 -7.62 -6.83 -24.24
N ALA A 301 -7.27 -5.77 -25.00
CA ALA A 301 -7.26 -5.83 -26.46
C ALA A 301 -6.49 -7.06 -26.98
N GLY A 302 -7.14 -7.86 -27.83
CA GLY A 302 -6.59 -9.11 -28.36
C GLY A 302 -6.77 -10.36 -27.47
N ILE A 303 -7.26 -10.22 -26.24
CA ILE A 303 -7.55 -11.33 -25.32
C ILE A 303 -9.06 -11.59 -25.30
N LYS A 304 -9.47 -12.78 -25.77
CA LYS A 304 -10.88 -13.10 -26.03
C LYS A 304 -11.60 -13.79 -24.87
N ASN A 305 -10.87 -14.29 -23.88
CA ASN A 305 -11.40 -15.10 -22.80
C ASN A 305 -11.56 -14.33 -21.48
N ILE A 306 -11.67 -12.99 -21.52
CA ILE A 306 -12.00 -12.16 -20.37
C ILE A 306 -13.39 -11.58 -20.54
N VAL A 307 -14.18 -11.54 -19.47
CA VAL A 307 -15.43 -10.78 -19.43
C VAL A 307 -15.44 -9.89 -18.20
N PHE A 308 -15.61 -8.58 -18.43
CA PHE A 308 -15.73 -7.56 -17.40
C PHE A 308 -17.19 -7.30 -17.04
N TYR A 309 -17.45 -7.18 -15.74
CA TYR A 309 -18.70 -6.71 -15.17
C TYR A 309 -18.42 -5.44 -14.38
N GLN A 310 -19.09 -4.35 -14.75
CA GLN A 310 -19.05 -3.12 -13.97
C GLN A 310 -20.06 -3.22 -12.83
N GLY A 311 -19.59 -3.17 -11.59
CA GLY A 311 -20.44 -3.21 -10.41
C GLY A 311 -19.71 -3.74 -9.18
N LYS A 312 -20.44 -3.82 -8.07
CA LYS A 312 -19.89 -4.33 -6.81
C LYS A 312 -19.84 -5.85 -6.79
N VAL A 313 -18.80 -6.41 -6.18
CA VAL A 313 -18.57 -7.86 -6.09
C VAL A 313 -19.77 -8.57 -5.45
N GLU A 314 -20.28 -8.03 -4.35
CA GLU A 314 -21.43 -8.58 -3.61
C GLU A 314 -22.75 -8.56 -4.39
N GLN A 315 -22.85 -7.72 -5.43
CA GLN A 315 -24.04 -7.62 -6.28
C GLN A 315 -23.93 -8.52 -7.50
N ILE A 316 -22.74 -8.59 -8.12
CA ILE A 316 -22.55 -9.30 -9.39
C ILE A 316 -22.28 -10.80 -9.16
N LEU A 317 -21.46 -11.16 -8.18
CA LEU A 317 -21.04 -12.55 -7.97
C LEU A 317 -22.21 -13.53 -7.76
N PRO A 318 -23.27 -13.19 -6.99
CA PRO A 318 -24.44 -14.07 -6.83
C PRO A 318 -25.19 -14.38 -8.14
N GLU A 319 -25.18 -13.43 -9.09
CA GLU A 319 -25.92 -13.50 -10.35
C GLU A 319 -25.18 -14.30 -11.44
N LEU A 320 -23.91 -14.66 -11.21
CA LEU A 320 -23.13 -15.41 -12.18
C LEU A 320 -23.69 -16.82 -12.38
N ARG A 321 -24.00 -17.17 -13.64
CA ARG A 321 -24.46 -18.53 -13.99
C ARG A 321 -23.37 -19.57 -13.78
N GLN A 322 -22.16 -19.27 -14.23
CA GLN A 322 -20.99 -20.15 -14.11
C GLN A 322 -20.33 -19.97 -12.75
N ARG A 323 -19.84 -21.06 -12.16
CA ARG A 323 -19.15 -21.05 -10.87
C ARG A 323 -17.63 -20.99 -11.09
N PRO A 324 -16.95 -19.93 -10.63
CA PRO A 324 -15.48 -19.89 -10.65
C PRO A 324 -14.88 -21.01 -9.79
N GLN A 325 -13.86 -21.70 -10.30
CA GLN A 325 -13.12 -22.72 -9.55
C GLN A 325 -11.97 -22.09 -8.75
N VAL A 326 -11.44 -20.96 -9.23
CA VAL A 326 -10.34 -20.22 -8.63
C VAL A 326 -10.70 -18.73 -8.57
N ALA A 327 -10.21 -18.01 -7.58
CA ALA A 327 -10.53 -16.59 -7.42
C ALA A 327 -9.38 -15.78 -6.81
N ILE A 328 -9.35 -14.50 -7.18
CA ILE A 328 -8.53 -13.44 -6.60
C ILE A 328 -9.46 -12.43 -5.94
N LEU A 329 -9.12 -12.00 -4.72
CA LEU A 329 -9.70 -10.83 -4.08
C LEU A 329 -8.58 -9.81 -3.85
N ASP A 330 -8.66 -8.64 -4.48
CA ASP A 330 -7.72 -7.52 -4.25
C ASP A 330 -8.47 -6.24 -3.82
N PRO A 331 -9.13 -6.26 -2.64
CA PRO A 331 -9.97 -5.15 -2.21
C PRO A 331 -9.16 -3.90 -1.82
N PRO A 332 -9.84 -2.74 -1.69
CA PRO A 332 -9.22 -1.54 -1.11
C PRO A 332 -8.76 -1.77 0.34
N ARG A 333 -8.01 -0.82 0.90
CA ARG A 333 -7.46 -0.86 2.28
C ARG A 333 -8.44 -1.27 3.38
N ILE A 334 -9.73 -0.99 3.22
CA ILE A 334 -10.78 -1.35 4.18
C ILE A 334 -11.13 -2.85 4.19
N GLY A 335 -10.55 -3.63 3.27
CA GLY A 335 -10.83 -5.04 3.01
C GLY A 335 -12.11 -5.25 2.20
N CYS A 336 -12.56 -6.50 2.11
CA CYS A 336 -13.80 -6.87 1.45
C CYS A 336 -15.01 -6.31 2.20
N HIS A 337 -16.05 -5.96 1.44
CA HIS A 337 -17.37 -5.75 2.04
C HIS A 337 -17.87 -7.07 2.66
N PRO A 338 -18.53 -7.07 3.83
CA PRO A 338 -19.04 -8.30 4.45
C PRO A 338 -19.90 -9.14 3.49
N ASP A 339 -20.77 -8.51 2.70
CA ASP A 339 -21.60 -9.21 1.72
C ASP A 339 -20.81 -9.83 0.56
N ALA A 340 -19.62 -9.29 0.25
CA ALA A 340 -18.73 -9.89 -0.75
C ALA A 340 -18.13 -11.19 -0.23
N ILE A 341 -17.74 -11.23 1.06
CA ILE A 341 -17.32 -12.47 1.74
C ILE A 341 -18.48 -13.48 1.80
N VAL A 342 -19.71 -13.03 2.03
CA VAL A 342 -20.89 -13.91 1.97
C VAL A 342 -21.11 -14.45 0.55
N ALA A 343 -20.98 -13.62 -0.49
CA ALA A 343 -21.13 -14.03 -1.89
C ALA A 343 -20.08 -15.06 -2.32
N VAL A 344 -18.79 -14.74 -2.09
CA VAL A 344 -17.76 -15.64 -1.53
C VAL A 344 -18.18 -17.09 -1.23
N LEU A 345 -18.66 -17.21 0.00
CA LEU A 345 -18.95 -18.45 0.70
C LEU A 345 -20.22 -19.17 0.20
N LYS A 346 -21.13 -18.48 -0.52
CA LYS A 346 -22.30 -19.11 -1.14
C LYS A 346 -21.93 -20.05 -2.28
N ARG A 347 -20.92 -19.70 -3.08
CA ARG A 347 -20.43 -20.56 -4.19
C ARG A 347 -18.90 -20.63 -4.18
N PRO A 348 -18.29 -21.24 -3.16
CA PRO A 348 -16.86 -21.08 -2.89
C PRO A 348 -15.99 -21.66 -4.01
N PRO A 349 -15.08 -20.87 -4.58
CA PRO A 349 -13.95 -21.38 -5.35
C PRO A 349 -13.15 -22.41 -4.53
N ALA A 350 -12.61 -23.43 -5.18
CA ALA A 350 -11.78 -24.43 -4.51
C ALA A 350 -10.47 -23.81 -3.97
N ARG A 351 -9.98 -22.78 -4.65
CA ARG A 351 -8.77 -22.04 -4.30
C ARG A 351 -8.99 -20.55 -4.43
N LEU A 352 -8.52 -19.80 -3.43
CA LEU A 352 -8.73 -18.37 -3.31
C LEU A 352 -7.40 -17.73 -2.93
N VAL A 353 -6.98 -16.73 -3.70
CA VAL A 353 -5.86 -15.86 -3.35
C VAL A 353 -6.41 -14.50 -2.96
N TYR A 354 -6.04 -14.01 -1.78
CA TYR A 354 -6.41 -12.69 -1.29
C TYR A 354 -5.15 -11.82 -1.28
N VAL A 355 -5.16 -10.72 -2.03
CA VAL A 355 -4.12 -9.68 -2.05
C VAL A 355 -4.57 -8.53 -1.16
N SER A 356 -3.67 -8.02 -0.31
CA SER A 356 -4.01 -6.94 0.62
C SER A 356 -2.83 -6.05 0.96
N CYS A 357 -3.06 -4.75 0.95
CA CYS A 357 -2.14 -3.74 1.44
C CYS A 357 -2.34 -3.39 2.93
N ASP A 358 -3.28 -4.07 3.63
CA ASP A 358 -3.60 -3.85 5.04
C ASP A 358 -3.73 -5.19 5.81
N PRO A 359 -2.66 -5.63 6.50
CA PRO A 359 -2.65 -6.81 7.36
C PRO A 359 -3.78 -6.91 8.40
N ALA A 360 -4.32 -5.79 8.91
CA ALA A 360 -5.36 -5.84 9.94
C ALA A 360 -6.72 -6.20 9.33
N THR A 361 -7.09 -5.57 8.21
CA THR A 361 -8.34 -5.91 7.50
C THR A 361 -8.22 -7.26 6.80
N LEU A 362 -7.04 -7.63 6.29
CA LEU A 362 -6.74 -8.99 5.85
C LEU A 362 -7.04 -10.02 6.94
N ALA A 363 -6.50 -9.83 8.15
CA ALA A 363 -6.70 -10.77 9.24
C ALA A 363 -8.19 -10.93 9.62
N ARG A 364 -8.95 -9.84 9.60
CA ARG A 364 -10.42 -9.86 9.81
C ARG A 364 -11.11 -10.71 8.75
N ASP A 365 -10.80 -10.49 7.47
CA ASP A 365 -11.47 -11.16 6.36
C ASP A 365 -11.09 -12.63 6.25
N LEU A 366 -9.81 -12.95 6.47
CA LEU A 366 -9.33 -14.34 6.53
C LEU A 366 -10.03 -15.14 7.62
N ARG A 367 -10.29 -14.54 8.79
CA ARG A 367 -11.08 -15.16 9.86
C ARG A 367 -12.48 -15.50 9.37
N ALA A 368 -13.17 -14.56 8.73
CA ALA A 368 -14.52 -14.76 8.21
C ALA A 368 -14.56 -15.86 7.13
N LEU A 369 -13.60 -15.85 6.20
CA LEU A 369 -13.47 -16.87 5.16
C LEU A 369 -13.19 -18.26 5.76
N CYS A 370 -12.31 -18.36 6.75
CA CYS A 370 -11.99 -19.64 7.40
C CYS A 370 -13.17 -20.18 8.22
N GLN A 371 -13.91 -19.31 8.92
CA GLN A 371 -15.17 -19.67 9.57
C GLN A 371 -16.22 -20.17 8.55
N GLY A 372 -16.15 -19.70 7.31
CA GLY A 372 -16.96 -20.17 6.18
C GLY A 372 -16.49 -21.48 5.53
N GLY A 373 -15.46 -22.14 6.07
CA GLY A 373 -15.00 -23.45 5.61
C GLY A 373 -13.78 -23.42 4.69
N TYR A 374 -13.10 -22.27 4.55
CA TYR A 374 -11.75 -22.25 3.99
C TYR A 374 -10.70 -22.65 5.03
N ARG A 375 -9.56 -23.15 4.56
CA ARG A 375 -8.34 -23.28 5.35
C ARG A 375 -7.30 -22.30 4.82
N LEU A 376 -6.76 -21.47 5.70
CA LEU A 376 -5.59 -20.64 5.39
C LEU A 376 -4.36 -21.55 5.22
N GLN A 377 -3.78 -21.56 4.02
CA GLN A 377 -2.61 -22.36 3.70
C GLN A 377 -1.32 -21.60 4.02
N GLU A 378 -1.23 -20.34 3.62
CA GLU A 378 -0.04 -19.50 3.78
C GLU A 378 -0.41 -18.02 3.62
N VAL A 379 0.33 -17.13 4.28
CA VAL A 379 0.38 -15.70 3.98
C VAL A 379 1.80 -15.31 3.62
N GLN A 380 1.99 -14.78 2.41
CA GLN A 380 3.26 -14.32 1.87
C GLN A 380 3.28 -12.78 1.87
N PRO A 381 4.00 -12.14 2.81
CA PRO A 381 4.24 -10.70 2.73
C PRO A 381 5.17 -10.40 1.54
N VAL A 382 4.94 -9.28 0.87
CA VAL A 382 5.74 -8.76 -0.24
C VAL A 382 6.07 -7.30 0.07
N ASP A 383 7.36 -6.96 0.03
CA ASP A 383 7.80 -5.60 0.30
C ASP A 383 7.60 -4.67 -0.91
N MET A 384 6.35 -4.29 -1.17
CA MET A 384 6.00 -3.35 -2.24
C MET A 384 6.55 -1.94 -1.99
N PHE A 385 6.80 -1.58 -0.73
CA PHE A 385 7.16 -0.23 -0.30
C PHE A 385 8.35 -0.23 0.68
N PRO A 386 9.57 -0.50 0.21
CA PRO A 386 10.79 -0.38 1.03
C PRO A 386 10.86 0.97 1.75
N GLN A 387 11.51 1.03 2.91
CA GLN A 387 11.66 2.25 3.74
C GLN A 387 10.37 2.76 4.39
N THR A 388 9.25 2.06 4.20
CA THR A 388 7.95 2.36 4.81
C THR A 388 7.44 1.14 5.58
N PHE A 389 6.50 1.38 6.50
CA PHE A 389 5.84 0.28 7.23
C PHE A 389 4.80 -0.46 6.39
N HIS A 390 4.44 0.03 5.20
CA HIS A 390 3.41 -0.59 4.37
C HIS A 390 3.81 -2.00 3.93
N ILE A 391 2.86 -2.92 3.97
CA ILE A 391 3.07 -4.34 3.70
C ILE A 391 1.99 -4.77 2.71
N GLU A 392 2.40 -5.34 1.58
CA GLU A 392 1.51 -6.06 0.70
C GLU A 392 1.52 -7.54 1.12
N CYS A 393 0.39 -8.22 1.11
CA CYS A 393 0.26 -9.61 1.53
C CYS A 393 -0.50 -10.41 0.49
N VAL A 394 -0.04 -11.62 0.21
CA VAL A 394 -0.74 -12.62 -0.60
C VAL A 394 -1.11 -13.79 0.30
N ALA A 395 -2.38 -13.91 0.64
CA ALA A 395 -2.91 -15.02 1.42
C ALA A 395 -3.52 -16.08 0.51
N THR A 396 -3.13 -17.33 0.71
CA THR A 396 -3.64 -18.48 -0.05
C THR A 396 -4.61 -19.27 0.82
N LEU A 397 -5.85 -19.40 0.35
CA LEU A 397 -6.86 -20.22 1.00
C LEU A 397 -7.28 -21.36 0.08
N VAL A 398 -7.51 -22.51 0.70
CA VAL A 398 -8.02 -23.71 0.03
C VAL A 398 -9.29 -24.15 0.70
N ARG A 399 -10.28 -24.56 -0.10
CA ARG A 399 -11.44 -25.25 0.44
C ARG A 399 -11.10 -26.74 0.54
N PRO A 400 -11.13 -27.36 1.72
CA PRO A 400 -10.99 -28.80 1.84
C PRO A 400 -12.02 -29.48 0.92
N GLN A 401 -11.60 -30.52 0.21
CA GLN A 401 -12.59 -31.37 -0.47
C GLN A 401 -13.45 -32.04 0.61
N PRO A 402 -14.78 -32.10 0.41
CA PRO A 402 -15.69 -32.72 1.37
C PRO A 402 -15.40 -34.20 1.59
#